data_AF-A0A1C7M178-F1
#
_entry.id   AF-A0A1C7M178-F1
#
_cell.length_a   1.000
_cell.length_b   1.000
_cell.length_c   1.000
_cell.angle_alpha   90.00
_cell.angle_beta   90.00
_cell.angle_gamma   90.00
#
_symmetry.space_group_name_H-M   'P 1'
#
loop_
_entity.id
_entity.type
_entity.pdbx_description
1 polymer ?
#
loop_
_entity_poly.entity_id
_entity_poly.type
_entity_poly.pdbx_seq_one_letter_code
_entity_poly.pdbx_strand_id
1 'polypeptide(L)'
;MRKEECRRLCWSALTLVASHTAQCSAFHEEPLDLALSNPSNYALLFPGEAFERAPGHQQASGQSPKESLHPPRDESWTTEERAKFAIDAFTETRTIQDALDMHECNLDTGLMYVCREYLYNTRMTITYELRRLQDADSAGMPIFNRRQAEEWLYYQDQVAKRVKLSVLQLGEAPGHLLSRRPFQVTWFSSQVNICLALWEYDRSLMSALELAKTFLIPLDVLIALWPCPAQRLRCDELRHRLEEACTNAGIHPPLPADLTLPPILRT
;
A
#
# COMPACT_ATOMS: atom_id res chain seq x y z
N MET A 1 5.72 14.56 -26.67
CA MET A 1 4.72 13.47 -26.72
C MET A 1 5.35 12.13 -26.42
N ARG A 2 6.04 11.46 -27.35
CA ARG A 2 6.59 10.10 -27.15
C ARG A 2 7.44 9.89 -25.88
N LYS A 3 8.37 10.78 -25.56
CA LYS A 3 9.21 10.67 -24.34
C LYS A 3 8.38 10.69 -23.04
N GLU A 4 7.33 11.52 -23.01
CA GLU A 4 6.44 11.65 -21.86
C GLU A 4 5.51 10.44 -21.73
N GLU A 5 5.03 9.90 -22.85
CA GLU A 5 4.27 8.64 -22.89
C GLU A 5 5.10 7.47 -22.39
N CYS A 6 6.36 7.34 -22.84
CA CYS A 6 7.30 6.33 -22.34
C CYS A 6 7.53 6.48 -20.84
N ARG A 7 7.72 7.72 -20.35
CA ARG A 7 7.88 7.99 -18.91
C ARG A 7 6.67 7.53 -18.11
N ARG A 8 5.45 7.86 -18.55
CA ARG A 8 4.20 7.44 -17.90
C ARG A 8 4.02 5.93 -17.91
N LEU A 9 4.38 5.26 -19.01
CA LEU A 9 4.32 3.80 -19.11
C LEU A 9 5.25 3.13 -18.11
N CYS A 10 6.52 3.56 -18.05
CA CYS A 10 7.49 3.04 -17.09
C CYS A 10 7.04 3.26 -15.63
N TRP A 11 6.53 4.45 -15.28
CA TRP A 11 6.01 4.69 -13.92
C TRP A 11 4.80 3.80 -13.62
N SER A 12 3.88 3.62 -14.57
CA SER A 12 2.72 2.74 -14.37
C SER A 12 3.14 1.28 -14.19
N ALA A 13 4.13 0.82 -14.97
CA ALA A 13 4.69 -0.52 -14.85
C ALA A 13 5.43 -0.72 -13.52
N LEU A 14 6.23 0.25 -13.08
CA LEU A 14 6.89 0.23 -11.79
C LEU A 14 5.86 0.23 -10.64
N THR A 15 4.81 1.05 -10.72
CA THR A 15 3.73 1.04 -9.72
C THR A 15 3.07 -0.33 -9.63
N LEU A 16 2.77 -0.97 -10.77
CA LEU A 16 2.18 -2.31 -10.79
C LEU A 16 3.08 -3.34 -10.07
N VAL A 17 4.37 -3.35 -10.40
CA VAL A 17 5.34 -4.28 -9.81
C VAL A 17 5.57 -3.99 -8.34
N ALA A 18 5.69 -2.72 -7.95
CA ALA A 18 5.82 -2.31 -6.56
C ALA A 18 4.58 -2.68 -5.73
N SER A 19 3.38 -2.53 -6.29
CA SER A 19 2.15 -2.97 -5.63
C SER A 19 2.10 -4.49 -5.45
N HIS A 20 2.57 -5.25 -6.46
CA HIS A 20 2.67 -6.71 -6.36
C HIS A 20 3.69 -7.14 -5.29
N THR A 21 4.91 -6.58 -5.29
CA THR A 21 5.94 -6.93 -4.31
C THR A 21 5.57 -6.51 -2.89
N ALA A 22 4.88 -5.37 -2.72
CA ALA A 22 4.34 -4.95 -1.44
C ALA A 22 3.26 -5.91 -0.92
N GLN A 23 2.37 -6.37 -1.81
CA GLN A 23 1.37 -7.39 -1.46
C GLN A 23 2.05 -8.68 -1.02
N CYS A 24 2.98 -9.22 -1.82
CA CYS A 24 3.69 -10.44 -1.46
C CYS A 24 4.39 -10.31 -0.11
N SER A 25 5.07 -9.17 0.14
CA SER A 25 5.70 -8.88 1.43
C SER A 25 4.70 -8.86 2.60
N ALA A 26 3.51 -8.29 2.40
CA ALA A 26 2.47 -8.21 3.42
C ALA A 26 1.85 -9.58 3.77
N PHE A 27 1.86 -10.52 2.83
CA PHE A 27 1.30 -11.87 2.99
C PHE A 27 2.36 -12.97 3.14
N HIS A 28 3.63 -12.59 3.28
CA HIS A 28 4.75 -13.53 3.36
C HIS A 28 4.83 -14.49 2.16
N GLU A 29 4.37 -14.04 1.01
CA GLU A 29 4.49 -14.74 -0.26
C GLU A 29 5.80 -14.35 -0.95
N GLU A 30 6.34 -15.27 -1.74
CA GLU A 30 7.50 -14.97 -2.57
C GLU A 30 7.08 -14.14 -3.80
N PRO A 31 7.65 -12.94 -4.00
CA PRO A 31 7.33 -12.14 -5.17
C PRO A 31 7.90 -12.77 -6.44
N LEU A 32 7.21 -12.54 -7.56
CA LEU A 32 7.71 -12.92 -8.89
C LEU A 32 9.02 -12.18 -9.19
N ASP A 33 10.00 -12.91 -9.72
CA ASP A 33 11.24 -12.32 -10.24
C ASP A 33 10.97 -11.66 -11.60
N LEU A 34 10.58 -10.39 -11.54
CA LEU A 34 10.30 -9.57 -12.71
C LEU A 34 11.50 -8.68 -13.00
N ALA A 35 11.91 -8.55 -14.27
CA ALA A 35 12.96 -7.60 -14.67
C ALA A 35 12.63 -6.16 -14.24
N LEU A 36 11.35 -5.81 -14.21
CA LEU A 36 10.84 -4.52 -13.75
C LEU A 36 10.97 -4.31 -12.23
N SER A 37 11.29 -5.34 -11.45
CA SER A 37 11.57 -5.21 -10.01
C SER A 37 12.96 -4.64 -9.74
N ASN A 38 13.88 -4.69 -10.70
CA ASN A 38 15.25 -4.21 -10.55
C ASN A 38 15.35 -2.71 -10.96
N PRO A 39 15.67 -1.79 -10.03
CA PRO A 39 15.79 -0.36 -10.33
C PRO A 39 16.84 -0.03 -11.40
N SER A 40 17.90 -0.85 -11.53
CA SER A 40 18.96 -0.68 -12.53
C SER A 40 18.45 -0.77 -13.97
N ASN A 41 17.29 -1.41 -14.17
CA ASN A 41 16.66 -1.49 -15.49
C ASN A 41 15.92 -0.18 -15.89
N TYR A 42 15.87 0.82 -15.01
CA TYR A 42 15.20 2.10 -15.26
C TYR A 42 16.20 3.25 -15.49
N ALA A 43 16.24 3.75 -16.72
CA ALA A 43 16.99 4.96 -17.09
C ALA A 43 16.27 6.28 -16.68
N LEU A 44 15.11 6.22 -16.02
CA LEU A 44 14.29 7.39 -15.68
C LEU A 44 14.74 8.08 -14.42
N LEU A 45 15.05 9.37 -14.46
CA LEU A 45 15.42 10.11 -13.26
C LEU A 45 14.21 10.43 -12.39
N PHE A 46 14.37 10.33 -11.07
CA PHE A 46 13.46 10.96 -10.13
C PHE A 46 13.50 12.48 -10.27
N PRO A 47 12.44 13.21 -9.90
CA PRO A 47 12.43 14.67 -9.95
C PRO A 47 13.63 15.32 -9.23
N GLY A 48 14.03 14.77 -8.09
CA GLY A 48 15.24 15.22 -7.36
C GLY A 48 16.51 15.00 -8.16
N GLU A 49 16.69 13.81 -8.74
CA GLU A 49 17.87 13.50 -9.58
C GLU A 49 17.92 14.35 -10.86
N ALA A 50 16.76 14.65 -11.45
CA ALA A 50 16.68 15.52 -12.62
C ALA A 50 17.03 16.97 -12.25
N PHE A 51 16.65 17.42 -11.05
CA PHE A 51 16.99 18.73 -10.50
C PHE A 51 18.49 18.84 -10.19
N GLU A 52 19.08 17.83 -9.55
CA GLU A 52 20.51 17.77 -9.25
C GLU A 52 21.39 17.68 -10.51
N ARG A 53 20.89 17.05 -11.57
CA ARG A 53 21.59 16.99 -12.87
C ARG A 53 21.33 18.20 -13.76
N ALA A 54 20.50 19.16 -13.33
CA ALA A 54 20.24 20.35 -14.10
C ALA A 54 21.47 21.29 -14.07
N PRO A 55 21.84 21.91 -15.21
CA PRO A 55 22.99 22.79 -15.27
C PRO A 55 22.82 23.96 -14.29
N GLY A 56 23.75 24.08 -13.33
CA GLY A 56 23.73 25.10 -12.26
C GLY A 56 23.64 24.54 -10.84
N HIS A 57 23.27 23.26 -10.67
CA HIS A 57 23.34 22.59 -9.38
C HIS A 57 24.65 21.79 -9.31
N GLN A 58 25.52 22.13 -8.35
CA GLN A 58 26.73 21.35 -8.09
C GLN A 58 26.30 19.98 -7.54
N GLN A 59 26.85 18.91 -8.12
CA GLN A 59 26.67 17.53 -7.67
C GLN A 59 26.92 17.46 -6.15
N ALA A 60 25.86 17.29 -5.37
CA ALA A 60 26.02 16.57 -4.12
C ALA A 60 26.35 15.14 -4.54
N SER A 61 27.50 14.62 -4.14
CA SER A 61 27.92 13.24 -4.33
C SER A 61 27.09 12.28 -3.44
N GLY A 62 25.78 12.48 -3.41
CA GLY A 62 24.83 11.64 -2.69
C GLY A 62 24.51 10.40 -3.51
N GLN A 63 24.26 9.29 -2.83
CA GLN A 63 23.67 8.10 -3.43
C GLN A 63 22.38 8.49 -4.16
N SER A 64 22.19 7.94 -5.35
CA SER A 64 20.96 8.19 -6.12
C SER A 64 19.77 7.71 -5.28
N PRO A 65 18.65 8.46 -5.18
CA PRO A 65 17.44 7.97 -4.52
C PRO A 65 16.95 6.60 -5.02
N LYS A 66 17.35 6.19 -6.24
CA LYS A 66 17.11 4.83 -6.77
C LYS A 66 17.93 3.74 -6.07
N GLU A 67 19.11 4.08 -5.57
CA GLU A 67 19.97 3.17 -4.81
C GLU A 67 19.40 2.91 -3.41
N SER A 68 18.59 3.83 -2.86
CA SER A 68 17.83 3.63 -1.62
C SER A 68 16.60 2.72 -1.79
N LEU A 69 16.12 2.50 -3.02
CA LEU A 69 14.90 1.74 -3.31
C LEU A 69 15.07 0.22 -3.31
N HIS A 70 16.29 -0.27 -3.17
CA HIS A 70 16.55 -1.69 -3.05
C HIS A 70 17.80 -1.92 -2.19
N PRO A 71 17.67 -2.42 -0.94
CA PRO A 71 18.75 -3.26 -0.48
C PRO A 71 18.82 -4.42 -1.47
N PRO A 72 19.97 -4.73 -2.08
CA PRO A 72 20.10 -6.00 -2.73
C PRO A 72 19.68 -7.06 -1.69
N ARG A 73 18.85 -8.03 -2.09
CA ARG A 73 18.75 -9.31 -1.37
C ARG A 73 20.10 -10.01 -1.53
N ASP A 74 21.12 -9.40 -0.95
CA ASP A 74 22.47 -9.91 -0.96
C ASP A 74 22.52 -10.89 0.19
N GLU A 75 22.38 -12.18 -0.15
CA GLU A 75 22.48 -13.27 0.81
C GLU A 75 23.85 -13.28 1.51
N SER A 76 24.82 -12.49 1.04
CA SER A 76 26.12 -12.30 1.68
C SER A 76 26.08 -11.45 2.95
N TRP A 77 25.00 -10.69 3.21
CA TRP A 77 24.93 -9.83 4.39
C TRP A 77 24.75 -10.64 5.67
N THR A 78 25.56 -10.31 6.67
CA THR A 78 25.45 -10.84 8.02
C THR A 78 24.14 -10.38 8.69
N THR A 79 23.67 -11.13 9.69
CA THR A 79 22.52 -10.74 10.52
C THR A 79 22.67 -9.33 11.11
N GLU A 80 23.88 -8.95 11.50
CA GLU A 80 24.19 -7.63 12.07
C GLU A 80 24.05 -6.52 11.04
N GLU A 81 24.59 -6.70 9.83
CA GLU A 81 24.46 -5.74 8.72
C GLU A 81 23.00 -5.56 8.31
N ARG A 82 22.24 -6.65 8.24
CA ARG A 82 20.79 -6.60 7.94
C ARG A 82 20.01 -5.86 9.02
N ALA A 83 20.33 -6.11 10.30
CA ALA A 83 19.68 -5.42 11.42
C ALA A 83 20.03 -3.92 11.41
N LYS A 84 21.29 -3.57 11.17
CA LYS A 84 21.74 -2.18 11.03
C LYS A 84 21.01 -1.46 9.90
N PHE A 85 20.98 -2.06 8.70
CA PHE A 85 20.26 -1.49 7.56
C PHE A 85 18.78 -1.26 7.87
N ALA A 86 18.12 -2.24 8.49
CA ALA A 86 16.72 -2.14 8.87
C ALA A 86 16.47 -0.99 9.87
N ILE A 87 17.36 -0.79 10.85
CA ILE A 87 17.28 0.34 11.81
C ILE A 87 17.49 1.68 11.11
N ASP A 88 18.48 1.76 10.21
CA ASP A 88 18.79 2.98 9.46
C ASP A 88 17.60 3.37 8.56
N ALA A 89 17.04 2.41 7.81
CA ALA A 89 15.84 2.60 7.00
C ALA A 89 14.61 2.98 7.84
N PHE A 90 14.42 2.38 9.02
CA PHE A 90 13.33 2.75 9.92
C PHE A 90 13.46 4.21 10.38
N THR A 91 14.68 4.65 10.67
CA THR A 91 14.98 6.03 11.08
C THR A 91 14.68 7.00 9.94
N GLU A 92 15.09 6.67 8.71
CA GLU A 92 14.79 7.46 7.52
C GLU A 92 13.28 7.63 7.31
N THR A 93 12.47 6.57 7.52
CA THR A 93 11.01 6.69 7.39
C THR A 93 10.40 7.68 8.40
N ARG A 94 11.00 7.85 9.58
CA ARG A 94 10.57 8.87 10.56
C ARG A 94 10.93 10.26 10.10
N THR A 95 12.15 10.47 9.60
CA THR A 95 12.57 11.76 9.05
C THR A 95 11.66 12.22 7.90
N ILE A 96 11.27 11.30 7.00
CA ILE A 96 10.33 11.61 5.93
C ILE A 96 8.93 11.92 6.48
N GLN A 97 8.46 11.19 7.50
CA GLN A 97 7.18 11.47 8.15
C GLN A 97 7.17 12.88 8.77
N ASP A 98 8.21 13.25 9.50
CA ASP A 98 8.33 14.57 10.13
C ASP A 98 8.32 15.69 9.06
N ALA A 99 9.02 15.48 7.95
CA ALA A 99 9.00 16.41 6.82
C ALA A 99 7.61 16.52 6.16
N LEU A 100 6.85 15.41 6.07
CA LEU A 100 5.47 15.42 5.60
C LEU A 100 4.53 16.12 6.57
N ASP A 101 4.77 16.04 7.88
CA ASP A 101 3.93 16.66 8.90
C ASP A 101 4.22 18.16 9.05
N MET A 102 5.43 18.62 8.72
CA MET A 102 5.77 20.04 8.56
C MET A 102 5.15 20.68 7.31
N HIS A 103 4.62 19.88 6.39
CA HIS A 103 4.17 20.37 5.10
C HIS A 103 2.76 20.99 5.17
N GLU A 104 2.68 22.31 5.03
CA GLU A 104 1.41 23.06 5.10
C GLU A 104 0.75 23.31 3.74
N CYS A 105 1.39 22.94 2.62
CA CYS A 105 0.87 23.33 1.31
C CYS A 105 -0.27 22.40 0.83
N ASN A 106 -1.38 23.01 0.41
CA ASN A 106 -2.62 22.32 0.05
C ASN A 106 -2.60 21.72 -1.38
N LEU A 107 -1.42 21.55 -1.98
CA LEU A 107 -1.27 21.38 -3.44
C LEU A 107 -1.47 19.94 -3.95
N ASP A 108 -1.33 18.90 -3.13
CA ASP A 108 -1.72 17.54 -3.52
C ASP A 108 -1.92 16.61 -2.31
N THR A 109 -3.14 16.61 -1.76
CA THR A 109 -3.47 15.71 -0.64
C THR A 109 -3.35 14.24 -1.04
N GLY A 110 -3.54 13.86 -2.31
CA GLY A 110 -3.48 12.48 -2.76
C GLY A 110 -2.08 11.90 -2.66
N LEU A 111 -1.08 12.65 -3.13
CA LEU A 111 0.33 12.25 -3.02
C LEU A 111 0.75 12.09 -1.55
N MET A 112 0.31 12.98 -0.65
CA MET A 112 0.62 12.87 0.78
C MET A 112 0.09 11.56 1.38
N TYR A 113 -1.13 11.13 1.03
CA TYR A 113 -1.67 9.84 1.51
C TYR A 113 -0.87 8.65 0.99
N VAL A 114 -0.53 8.65 -0.30
CA VAL A 114 0.28 7.59 -0.90
C VAL A 114 1.68 7.54 -0.27
N CYS A 115 2.31 8.69 -0.03
CA CYS A 115 3.59 8.75 0.67
C CYS A 115 3.49 8.20 2.10
N ARG A 116 2.49 8.63 2.88
CA ARG A 116 2.26 8.09 4.22
C ARG A 116 2.05 6.58 4.21
N GLU A 117 1.27 6.08 3.26
CA GLU A 117 1.05 4.65 3.08
C GLU A 117 2.35 3.88 2.81
N TYR A 118 3.19 4.38 1.89
CA TYR A 118 4.51 3.77 1.66
C TYR A 118 5.38 3.77 2.91
N LEU A 119 5.37 4.86 3.69
CA LEU A 119 6.10 4.88 4.97
C LEU A 119 5.57 3.84 5.96
N TYR A 120 4.26 3.58 5.99
CA TYR A 120 3.70 2.53 6.83
C TYR A 120 4.07 1.13 6.34
N ASN A 121 3.93 0.86 5.04
CA ASN A 121 4.29 -0.43 4.44
C ASN A 121 5.78 -0.73 4.63
N THR A 122 6.66 0.26 4.46
CA THR A 122 8.09 0.11 4.72
C THR A 122 8.37 -0.20 6.19
N ARG A 123 7.77 0.55 7.13
CA ARG A 123 7.92 0.29 8.58
C ARG A 123 7.41 -1.10 8.98
N MET A 124 6.34 -1.56 8.35
CA MET A 124 5.79 -2.90 8.54
C MET A 124 6.77 -3.99 8.11
N THR A 125 7.27 -3.91 6.88
CA THR A 125 8.26 -4.85 6.35
C THR A 125 9.52 -4.87 7.21
N ILE A 126 10.04 -3.69 7.59
CA ILE A 126 11.22 -3.57 8.46
C ILE A 126 10.98 -4.21 9.83
N THR A 127 9.83 -3.94 10.45
CA THR A 127 9.49 -4.48 11.78
C THR A 127 9.40 -6.00 11.74
N TYR A 128 8.79 -6.56 10.69
CA TYR A 128 8.73 -8.00 10.48
C TYR A 128 10.13 -8.61 10.34
N GLU A 129 10.96 -8.03 9.47
CA GLU A 129 12.32 -8.52 9.22
C GLU A 129 13.20 -8.46 10.47
N LEU A 130 13.15 -7.35 11.24
CA LEU A 130 13.89 -7.22 12.50
C LEU A 130 13.49 -8.28 13.53
N ARG A 131 12.19 -8.60 13.63
CA ARG A 131 11.72 -9.65 14.54
C ARG A 131 12.16 -11.03 14.10
N ARG A 132 12.12 -11.32 12.80
CA ARG A 132 12.63 -12.58 12.25
C ARG A 132 14.13 -12.76 12.51
N LEU A 133 14.90 -11.67 12.53
CA LEU A 133 16.34 -11.70 12.85
C LEU A 133 16.60 -11.88 14.36
N GLN A 134 15.67 -11.45 15.23
CA GLN A 134 15.81 -11.54 16.69
C GLN A 134 15.33 -12.88 17.27
N ASP A 135 14.30 -13.50 16.69
CA ASP A 135 13.72 -14.76 17.19
C ASP A 135 13.13 -15.57 16.03
N ALA A 136 13.57 -16.82 15.84
CA ALA A 136 13.00 -17.73 14.86
C ALA A 136 11.52 -18.08 15.17
N ASP A 137 11.13 -18.06 16.45
CA ASP A 137 9.76 -18.28 16.92
C ASP A 137 8.86 -17.02 16.88
N SER A 138 9.44 -15.84 16.59
CA SER A 138 8.70 -14.57 16.50
C SER A 138 7.93 -14.39 15.17
N ALA A 139 7.96 -15.38 14.28
CA ALA A 139 7.22 -15.38 13.02
C ALA A 139 5.69 -15.27 13.22
N GLY A 140 5.17 -15.50 14.43
CA GLY A 140 3.76 -15.32 14.80
C GLY A 140 3.41 -14.01 15.51
N MET A 141 4.37 -13.11 15.75
CA MET A 141 4.14 -11.86 16.49
C MET A 141 3.59 -10.75 15.57
N PRO A 142 2.67 -9.89 16.05
CA PRO A 142 1.85 -8.99 15.23
C PRO A 142 2.64 -7.93 14.46
N ILE A 143 2.34 -7.74 13.19
CA ILE A 143 3.07 -6.80 12.32
C ILE A 143 3.08 -5.35 12.87
N PHE A 144 2.07 -4.97 13.66
CA PHE A 144 1.98 -3.69 14.37
C PHE A 144 1.99 -3.87 15.90
N ASN A 145 2.58 -2.93 16.64
CA ASN A 145 2.18 -2.73 18.04
C ASN A 145 0.82 -1.98 18.09
N ARG A 146 0.12 -2.06 19.22
CA ARG A 146 -1.24 -1.47 19.35
C ARG A 146 -1.31 -0.01 18.91
N ARG A 147 -0.36 0.82 19.34
CA ARG A 147 -0.33 2.25 19.01
C ARG A 147 -0.14 2.45 17.50
N GLN A 148 0.76 1.70 16.87
CA GLN A 148 0.96 1.78 15.42
C GLN A 148 -0.28 1.32 14.66
N ALA A 149 -0.99 0.30 15.15
CA ALA A 149 -2.25 -0.15 14.58
C ALA A 149 -3.31 0.96 14.65
N GLU A 150 -3.48 1.60 15.81
CA GLU A 150 -4.43 2.70 16.00
C GLU A 150 -4.10 3.91 15.11
N GLU A 151 -2.82 4.29 15.02
CA GLU A 151 -2.36 5.36 14.12
C GLU A 151 -2.62 5.00 12.65
N TRP A 152 -2.31 3.77 12.23
CA TRP A 152 -2.56 3.30 10.87
C TRP A 152 -4.06 3.32 10.54
N LEU A 153 -4.91 2.80 11.44
CA LEU A 153 -6.36 2.81 11.28
C LEU A 153 -6.91 4.23 11.12
N TYR A 154 -6.40 5.18 11.90
CA TYR A 154 -6.80 6.58 11.82
C TYR A 154 -6.50 7.19 10.43
N TYR A 155 -5.29 6.98 9.90
CA TYR A 155 -4.93 7.54 8.59
C TYR A 155 -5.64 6.82 7.43
N GLN A 156 -5.76 5.50 7.50
CA GLN A 156 -6.43 4.73 6.46
C GLN A 156 -7.93 5.00 6.39
N ASP A 157 -8.57 5.31 7.51
CA ASP A 157 -9.98 5.75 7.51
C ASP A 157 -10.19 7.01 6.65
N GLN A 158 -9.26 7.96 6.68
CA GLN A 158 -9.32 9.15 5.83
C GLN A 158 -9.19 8.79 4.35
N VAL A 159 -8.31 7.85 4.01
CA VAL A 159 -8.13 7.35 2.64
C VAL A 159 -9.39 6.62 2.17
N ALA A 160 -9.89 5.69 2.98
CA ALA A 160 -11.06 4.87 2.69
C ALA A 160 -12.30 5.73 2.44
N LYS A 161 -12.54 6.75 3.27
CA LYS A 161 -13.65 7.70 3.09
C LYS A 161 -13.56 8.47 1.78
N ARG A 162 -12.38 8.97 1.41
CA ARG A 162 -12.16 9.71 0.16
C ARG A 162 -12.38 8.81 -1.05
N VAL A 163 -11.80 7.62 -1.06
CA VAL A 163 -11.97 6.67 -2.17
C VAL A 163 -13.42 6.24 -2.29
N LYS A 164 -14.10 5.93 -1.17
CA LYS A 164 -15.52 5.57 -1.15
C LYS A 164 -16.38 6.63 -1.85
N LEU A 165 -16.14 7.92 -1.57
CA LEU A 165 -16.85 9.00 -2.25
C LEU A 165 -16.57 9.01 -3.75
N SER A 166 -15.31 8.87 -4.15
CA SER A 166 -14.91 8.85 -5.57
C SER A 166 -15.53 7.67 -6.35
N VAL A 167 -15.61 6.47 -5.78
CA VAL A 167 -16.22 5.31 -6.49
C VAL A 167 -17.73 5.45 -6.65
N LEU A 168 -18.42 6.09 -5.70
CA LEU A 168 -19.85 6.36 -5.83
C LEU A 168 -20.15 7.40 -6.92
N GLN A 169 -19.14 8.17 -7.35
CA GLN A 169 -19.20 9.18 -8.41
C GLN A 169 -18.53 8.71 -9.71
N LEU A 170 -18.59 7.41 -10.04
CA LEU A 170 -17.92 6.82 -11.21
C LEU A 170 -18.25 7.46 -12.57
N GLY A 171 -19.38 8.15 -12.70
CA GLY A 171 -19.76 8.91 -13.90
C GLY A 171 -19.21 10.34 -13.96
N GLU A 172 -18.50 10.80 -12.93
CA GLU A 172 -17.97 12.16 -12.81
C GLU A 172 -16.44 12.17 -12.80
N ALA A 173 -15.84 13.35 -12.97
CA ALA A 173 -14.38 13.52 -12.98
C ALA A 173 -13.63 12.88 -11.78
N PRO A 174 -14.16 12.88 -10.54
CA PRO A 174 -13.51 12.22 -9.40
C PRO A 174 -13.41 10.68 -9.53
N GLY A 175 -14.39 10.04 -10.15
CA GLY A 175 -14.42 8.58 -10.33
C GLY A 175 -13.51 8.07 -11.45
N HIS A 176 -13.11 8.94 -12.38
CA HIS A 176 -12.25 8.59 -13.52
C HIS A 176 -10.86 8.09 -13.13
N LEU A 177 -10.31 8.49 -11.97
CA LEU A 177 -8.98 8.05 -11.55
C LEU A 177 -8.97 6.57 -11.13
N LEU A 178 -10.04 6.11 -10.49
CA LEU A 178 -10.19 4.73 -10.01
C LEU A 178 -10.61 3.80 -11.16
N SER A 179 -11.50 4.26 -12.04
CA SER A 179 -11.97 3.43 -13.15
C SER A 179 -10.84 3.01 -14.09
N ARG A 180 -9.75 3.80 -14.22
CA ARG A 180 -8.63 3.52 -15.13
C ARG A 180 -7.50 2.66 -14.55
N ARG A 181 -7.63 2.15 -13.32
CA ARG A 181 -6.57 1.42 -12.63
C ARG A 181 -7.05 0.05 -12.12
N PRO A 182 -7.26 -0.93 -13.01
CA PRO A 182 -7.76 -2.27 -12.64
C PRO A 182 -6.85 -2.98 -11.62
N PHE A 183 -5.56 -2.67 -11.61
CA PHE A 183 -4.60 -3.23 -10.66
C PHE A 183 -4.79 -2.75 -9.22
N GLN A 184 -5.60 -1.72 -8.96
CA GLN A 184 -5.89 -1.30 -7.58
C GLN A 184 -6.79 -2.28 -6.83
N VAL A 185 -7.43 -3.24 -7.51
CA VAL A 185 -8.18 -4.33 -6.86
C VAL A 185 -7.32 -5.02 -5.79
N THR A 186 -6.09 -5.37 -6.13
CA THR A 186 -5.19 -6.06 -5.18
C THR A 186 -4.82 -5.19 -4.00
N TRP A 187 -4.68 -3.88 -4.21
CA TRP A 187 -4.44 -2.93 -3.14
C TRP A 187 -5.59 -2.91 -2.13
N PHE A 188 -6.84 -2.77 -2.59
CA PHE A 188 -8.00 -2.79 -1.69
C PHE A 188 -8.17 -4.13 -0.99
N SER A 189 -7.93 -5.25 -1.69
CA SER A 189 -7.91 -6.58 -1.06
C SER A 189 -6.88 -6.65 0.07
N SER A 190 -5.68 -6.10 -0.13
CA SER A 190 -4.65 -6.04 0.91
C SER A 190 -5.10 -5.22 2.12
N GLN A 191 -5.76 -4.07 1.92
CA GLN A 191 -6.26 -3.24 3.02
C GLN A 191 -7.30 -3.98 3.88
N VAL A 192 -8.24 -4.70 3.26
CA VAL A 192 -9.24 -5.51 3.97
C VAL A 192 -8.55 -6.60 4.80
N ASN A 193 -7.58 -7.29 4.22
CA ASN A 193 -6.80 -8.32 4.89
C ASN A 193 -6.01 -7.78 6.10
N ILE A 194 -5.34 -6.63 5.97
CA ILE A 194 -4.61 -6.00 7.09
C ILE A 194 -5.57 -5.68 8.24
N CYS A 195 -6.77 -5.16 7.92
CA CYS A 195 -7.79 -4.89 8.93
C CYS A 195 -8.26 -6.17 9.64
N LEU A 196 -8.48 -7.26 8.91
CA LEU A 196 -8.84 -8.56 9.49
C LEU A 196 -7.72 -9.08 10.40
N ALA A 197 -6.46 -9.04 9.93
CA ALA A 197 -5.30 -9.47 10.72
C ALA A 197 -5.13 -8.66 12.01
N LEU A 198 -5.34 -7.33 11.95
CA LEU A 198 -5.30 -6.46 13.12
C LEU A 198 -6.35 -6.83 14.16
N TRP A 199 -7.59 -7.11 13.73
CA TRP A 199 -8.67 -7.50 14.64
C TRP A 199 -8.52 -8.92 15.16
N GLU A 200 -8.09 -9.86 14.31
CA GLU A 200 -7.82 -11.25 14.70
C GLU A 200 -6.78 -11.30 15.83
N TYR A 201 -5.76 -10.43 15.74
CA TYR A 201 -4.73 -10.25 16.77
C TYR A 201 -5.26 -9.54 18.03
N ASP A 202 -5.92 -8.40 17.90
CA ASP A 202 -6.49 -7.64 19.01
C ASP A 202 -7.98 -7.37 18.78
N ARG A 203 -8.82 -8.19 19.42
CA ARG A 203 -10.28 -8.17 19.28
C ARG A 203 -10.92 -6.87 19.78
N SER A 204 -10.19 -6.03 20.50
CA SER A 204 -10.67 -4.71 20.92
C SER A 204 -10.54 -3.63 19.83
N LEU A 205 -9.80 -3.89 18.75
CA LEU A 205 -9.64 -2.99 17.60
C LEU A 205 -10.86 -3.05 16.66
N MET A 206 -12.04 -2.74 17.19
CA MET A 206 -13.31 -2.77 16.45
C MET A 206 -13.31 -1.83 15.23
N SER A 207 -12.55 -0.72 15.30
CA SER A 207 -12.35 0.21 14.19
C SER A 207 -11.72 -0.44 12.96
N ALA A 208 -10.97 -1.54 13.11
CA ALA A 208 -10.42 -2.29 11.99
C ALA A 208 -11.53 -2.94 11.15
N LEU A 209 -12.56 -3.51 11.78
CA LEU A 209 -13.68 -4.10 11.04
C LEU A 209 -14.53 -3.03 10.33
N GLU A 210 -14.74 -1.87 10.95
CA GLU A 210 -15.42 -0.74 10.30
C GLU A 210 -14.65 -0.22 9.09
N LEU A 211 -13.32 -0.14 9.20
CA LEU A 211 -12.45 0.25 8.11
C LEU A 211 -12.46 -0.79 6.98
N ALA A 212 -12.40 -2.08 7.31
CA ALA A 212 -12.50 -3.18 6.35
C ALA A 212 -13.79 -3.09 5.54
N LYS A 213 -14.94 -2.85 6.20
CA LYS A 213 -16.23 -2.63 5.52
C LYS A 213 -16.19 -1.43 4.59
N THR A 214 -15.46 -0.37 4.96
CA THR A 214 -15.33 0.83 4.13
C THR A 214 -14.47 0.56 2.88
N PHE A 215 -13.39 -0.21 2.99
CA PHE A 215 -12.57 -0.62 1.85
C PHE A 215 -13.21 -1.69 0.96
N LEU A 216 -14.15 -2.49 1.49
CA LEU A 216 -14.89 -3.47 0.70
C LEU A 216 -15.72 -2.81 -0.41
N ILE A 217 -16.27 -1.61 -0.17
CA ILE A 217 -17.08 -0.87 -1.15
C ILE A 217 -16.32 -0.58 -2.45
N PRO A 218 -15.16 0.11 -2.45
CA PRO A 218 -14.39 0.32 -3.68
C PRO A 218 -13.85 -0.99 -4.27
N LEU A 219 -13.62 -2.03 -3.46
CA LEU A 219 -13.24 -3.35 -3.96
C LEU A 219 -14.37 -3.97 -4.80
N ASP A 220 -15.61 -4.02 -4.29
CA ASP A 220 -16.79 -4.51 -5.02
C ASP A 220 -16.95 -3.79 -6.37
N VAL A 221 -16.82 -2.47 -6.33
CA VAL A 221 -16.94 -1.60 -7.50
C VAL A 221 -15.89 -1.95 -8.56
N LEU A 222 -14.63 -2.15 -8.16
CA LEU A 222 -13.58 -2.49 -9.11
C LEU A 222 -13.71 -3.91 -9.67
N ILE A 223 -14.19 -4.87 -8.87
CA ILE A 223 -14.51 -6.23 -9.33
C ILE A 223 -15.65 -6.22 -10.36
N ALA A 224 -16.64 -5.34 -10.18
CA ALA A 224 -17.72 -5.14 -11.14
C ALA A 224 -17.23 -4.45 -12.43
N LEU A 225 -16.38 -3.43 -12.33
CA LEU A 225 -15.80 -2.73 -13.47
C LEU A 225 -14.85 -3.58 -14.30
N TRP A 226 -14.07 -4.45 -13.65
CA TRP A 226 -13.01 -5.23 -14.25
C TRP A 226 -13.18 -6.72 -13.91
N PRO A 227 -14.13 -7.43 -14.57
CA PRO A 227 -14.45 -8.80 -14.21
C PRO A 227 -13.26 -9.73 -14.41
N CYS A 228 -12.76 -10.29 -13.31
CA CYS A 228 -11.73 -11.32 -13.30
C CYS A 228 -12.14 -12.43 -12.33
N PRO A 229 -12.35 -13.69 -12.80
CA PRO A 229 -12.82 -14.78 -11.95
C PRO A 229 -11.94 -15.03 -10.72
N ALA A 230 -10.61 -14.96 -10.89
CA ALA A 230 -9.66 -15.16 -9.80
C ALA A 230 -9.75 -14.05 -8.74
N GLN A 231 -9.92 -12.80 -9.16
CA GLN A 231 -10.08 -11.68 -8.23
C GLN A 231 -11.44 -11.70 -7.53
N ARG A 232 -12.50 -12.10 -8.24
CA ARG A 232 -13.84 -12.28 -7.66
C ARG A 232 -13.83 -13.32 -6.56
N LEU A 233 -13.25 -14.49 -6.81
CA LEU A 233 -13.15 -15.56 -5.81
C LEU A 233 -12.40 -15.10 -4.55
N ARG A 234 -11.28 -14.39 -4.71
CA ARG A 234 -10.54 -13.79 -3.58
C ARG A 234 -11.36 -12.74 -2.83
N CYS A 235 -12.13 -11.92 -3.55
CA CYS A 235 -13.00 -10.91 -2.95
C CYS A 235 -14.14 -11.56 -2.15
N ASP A 236 -14.75 -12.62 -2.68
CA ASP A 236 -15.82 -13.38 -2.02
C ASP A 236 -15.31 -14.04 -0.73
N GLU A 237 -14.09 -14.59 -0.76
CA GLU A 237 -13.44 -15.15 0.42
C GLU A 237 -13.17 -14.07 1.50
N LEU A 238 -12.66 -12.90 1.10
CA LEU A 238 -12.44 -11.78 2.03
C LEU A 238 -13.75 -11.29 2.65
N ARG A 239 -14.81 -11.19 1.85
CA ARG A 239 -16.14 -10.80 2.31
C ARG A 239 -16.67 -11.80 3.33
N HIS A 240 -16.60 -13.09 3.04
CA HIS A 240 -17.04 -14.15 3.96
C HIS A 240 -16.28 -14.06 5.31
N ARG A 241 -14.95 -13.93 5.27
CA ARG A 241 -14.14 -13.75 6.49
C ARG A 241 -14.53 -12.50 7.28
N LEU A 242 -14.83 -11.40 6.59
CA LEU A 242 -15.28 -10.17 7.23
C LEU A 242 -16.68 -10.29 7.84
N GLU A 243 -17.61 -10.98 7.18
CA GLU A 243 -18.94 -11.26 7.71
C GLU A 243 -18.87 -12.10 8.99
N GLU A 244 -18.04 -13.14 9.00
CA GLU A 244 -17.80 -13.97 10.18
C GLU A 244 -17.15 -13.16 11.30
N ALA A 245 -16.13 -12.36 11.00
CA ALA A 245 -15.47 -11.48 11.97
C ALA A 245 -16.45 -10.46 12.58
N CYS A 246 -17.28 -9.80 11.75
CA CYS A 246 -18.31 -8.88 12.23
C CYS A 246 -19.34 -9.58 13.12
N THR A 247 -19.79 -10.77 12.74
CA THR A 247 -20.74 -11.57 13.52
C THR A 247 -20.16 -11.94 14.89
N ASN A 248 -18.91 -12.42 14.91
CA ASN A 248 -18.19 -12.76 16.13
C ASN A 248 -17.94 -11.54 17.04
N ALA A 249 -17.79 -10.35 16.45
CA ALA A 249 -17.62 -9.11 17.19
C ALA A 249 -18.94 -8.46 17.63
N GLY A 250 -20.09 -9.04 17.26
CA GLY A 250 -21.42 -8.51 17.59
C GLY A 250 -21.77 -7.21 16.86
N ILE A 251 -21.15 -6.94 15.71
CA ILE A 251 -21.45 -5.76 14.88
C ILE A 251 -22.14 -6.15 13.58
N HIS A 252 -22.75 -5.16 12.93
CA HIS A 252 -23.41 -5.40 11.65
C HIS A 252 -22.41 -5.84 10.57
N PRO A 253 -22.74 -6.91 9.80
CA PRO A 253 -21.94 -7.37 8.68
C PRO A 253 -21.89 -6.33 7.56
N PRO A 254 -20.94 -6.45 6.61
CA PRO A 254 -20.93 -5.63 5.40
C PRO A 254 -22.26 -5.72 4.64
N LEU A 255 -22.63 -4.63 3.96
CA LEU A 255 -23.79 -4.65 3.08
C LEU A 255 -23.53 -5.58 1.87
N PRO A 256 -24.58 -6.23 1.34
CA PRO A 256 -24.50 -6.97 0.08
C PRO A 256 -23.90 -6.13 -1.05
N ALA A 257 -23.07 -6.75 -1.89
CA ALA A 257 -22.39 -6.07 -3.00
C ALA A 257 -23.38 -5.29 -3.90
N ASP A 258 -24.54 -5.88 -4.19
CA ASP A 258 -25.56 -5.27 -5.04
C ASP A 258 -26.07 -3.92 -4.51
N LEU A 259 -26.01 -3.71 -3.19
CA LEU A 259 -26.41 -2.47 -2.54
C LEU A 259 -25.28 -1.45 -2.44
N THR A 260 -24.02 -1.89 -2.46
CA THR A 260 -22.83 -1.02 -2.41
C THR A 260 -22.42 -0.50 -3.79
N LEU A 261 -22.81 -1.20 -4.87
CA LEU A 261 -22.51 -0.78 -6.23
C LEU A 261 -23.23 0.53 -6.61
N PRO A 262 -22.54 1.47 -7.30
CA PRO A 262 -23.17 2.65 -7.86
C PRO A 262 -24.21 2.28 -8.92
N PRO A 263 -25.26 3.09 -9.12
CA PRO A 263 -26.37 2.76 -10.03
C PRO A 263 -25.95 2.38 -11.44
N ILE A 264 -24.85 2.95 -11.96
CA ILE A 264 -24.32 2.66 -13.29
C ILE A 264 -23.79 1.23 -13.46
N LEU A 265 -23.48 0.54 -12.35
CA LEU A 265 -22.96 -0.83 -12.33
C LEU A 265 -23.99 -1.86 -11.84
N ARG A 266 -25.21 -1.42 -11.49
CA ARG A 266 -26.31 -2.33 -11.14
C ARG A 266 -26.98 -2.79 -12.42
N THR A 267 -26.47 -3.86 -13.01
CA THR A 267 -27.08 -4.57 -14.15
C THR A 267 -27.62 -5.91 -13.73
#